data_AF-C5APQ6-F1
#
_entry.id   AF-C5APQ6-F1
#
_cell.length_a   1.000
_cell.length_b   1.000
_cell.length_c   1.000
_cell.angle_alpha   90.00
_cell.angle_beta   90.00
_cell.angle_gamma   90.00
#
_symmetry.space_group_name_H-M   'P 1'
#
loop_
_entity.id
_entity.type
_entity.pdbx_description
1 polymer ?
#
loop_
_entity_poly.entity_id
_entity_poly.type
_entity_poly.pdbx_seq_one_letter_code
_entity_poly.pdbx_strand_id
1 'polypeptide(L)' 'MLAIPLLVIAGILIGMFYHWGMLAVASFFVIIARIIYHFYSGQLVLADLLMIAASLCALQGGYVVGGYIACRKDV' A
#
# COMPACT_ATOMS: atom_id res chain seq x y z
N MET A 1 -7.40 -6.82 -10.54
CA MET A 1 -6.16 -7.64 -10.48
C MET A 1 -4.88 -6.81 -10.41
N LEU A 2 -4.78 -5.64 -11.07
CA LEU A 2 -3.56 -4.82 -11.08
C LEU A 2 -3.29 -3.96 -9.83
N ALA A 3 -4.22 -3.88 -8.88
CA ALA A 3 -4.11 -2.98 -7.73
C ALA A 3 -2.92 -3.32 -6.80
N ILE A 4 -2.66 -4.60 -6.53
CA ILE A 4 -1.56 -5.01 -5.64
C ILE A 4 -0.19 -4.67 -6.22
N PRO A 5 0.13 -5.03 -7.48
CA PRO A 5 1.39 -4.60 -8.12
C PRO A 5 1.60 -3.09 -8.08
N LEU A 6 0.55 -2.30 -8.33
CA LEU A 6 0.61 -0.85 -8.29
C LEU A 6 0.93 -0.32 -6.89
N LEU A 7 0.35 -0.90 -5.85
CA LEU A 7 0.62 -0.52 -4.46
C LEU A 7 2.07 -0.84 -4.06
N VAL A 8 2.63 -1.96 -4.54
CA VAL A 8 4.05 -2.26 -4.34
C VAL A 8 4.93 -1.18 -4.97
N ILE A 9 4.68 -0.81 -6.23
CA ILE A 9 5.45 0.23 -6.93
C ILE A 9 5.32 1.59 -6.21
N ALA A 10 4.10 1.97 -5.83
CA ALA A 10 3.86 3.20 -5.07
C ALA A 10 4.63 3.19 -3.74
N GLY A 11 4.61 2.06 -3.02
CA GLY A 11 5.40 1.86 -1.81
C GLY A 11 6.89 2.09 -2.07
N ILE A 12 7.46 1.43 -3.08
CA ILE A 12 8.88 1.57 -3.46
C ILE A 12 9.24 3.02 -3.71
N LEU A 13 8.43 3.74 -4.50
CA LEU A 13 8.67 5.15 -4.79
C LEU A 13 8.66 5.99 -3.50
N ILE A 14 7.67 5.80 -2.61
CA ILE A 14 7.62 6.53 -1.33
C ILE A 14 8.84 6.22 -0.45
N GLY A 15 9.26 4.95 -0.43
CA GLY A 15 10.42 4.46 0.31
C GLY A 15 11.73 5.06 -0.19
N MET A 16 11.89 5.21 -1.50
CA MET A 16 13.09 5.80 -2.10
C MET A 16 13.33 7.24 -1.66
N PHE A 17 12.26 7.99 -1.34
CA PHE A 17 12.37 9.36 -0.84
C PHE A 17 12.24 9.45 0.69
N TYR A 18 12.13 8.33 1.42
CA TYR A 18 11.99 8.28 2.88
C TYR A 18 10.85 9.13 3.48
N HIS A 19 9.77 9.36 2.73
CA HIS A 19 8.65 10.16 3.20
C HIS A 19 7.65 9.31 4.01
N TRP A 20 7.96 9.07 5.29
CA TRP A 20 7.08 8.38 6.24
C TRP A 20 5.67 8.99 6.29
N GLY A 21 5.56 10.32 6.17
CA GLY A 21 4.27 11.02 6.12
C GLY A 21 3.44 10.66 4.86
N MET A 22 4.08 10.51 3.70
CA MET A 22 3.38 10.10 2.48
C MET A 22 2.90 8.63 2.54
N LEU A 23 3.63 7.75 3.25
CA LEU A 23 3.19 6.37 3.47
C LEU A 23 1.90 6.31 4.30
N ALA A 24 1.81 7.13 5.36
CA ALA A 24 0.62 7.20 6.20
C ALA A 24 -0.59 7.70 5.41
N VAL A 25 -0.42 8.77 4.63
CA VAL A 25 -1.47 9.32 3.76
C VAL A 25 -1.91 8.30 2.70
N ALA A 26 -0.97 7.63 2.02
CA ALA A 26 -1.30 6.61 1.04
C ALA A 26 -2.04 5.41 1.65
N SER A 27 -1.64 4.97 2.84
CA SER A 27 -2.32 3.89 3.58
C SER A 27 -3.76 4.27 3.92
N PHE A 28 -3.99 5.51 4.34
CA PHE A 28 -5.33 6.03 4.65
C PHE A 28 -6.25 6.03 3.40
N PHE A 29 -5.73 6.48 2.25
CA PHE A 29 -6.48 6.42 0.98
C PHE A 29 -6.82 4.99 0.55
N VAL A 30 -5.90 4.04 0.72
CA VAL A 30 -6.15 2.62 0.40
C VAL A 30 -7.29 2.06 1.25
N ILE A 31 -7.32 2.39 2.55
CA ILE A 31 -8.40 1.97 3.46
C ILE A 31 -9.72 2.58 3.02
N ILE A 32 -9.77 3.90 2.77
CA ILE A 32 -11.01 4.58 2.34
C ILE A 32 -11.54 3.98 1.04
N ALA A 33 -10.70 3.83 0.01
CA ALA A 33 -11.12 3.28 -1.27
C ALA A 33 -11.71 1.87 -1.14
N ARG A 34 -11.13 1.04 -0.26
CA ARG A 34 -11.61 -0.32 0.03
C ARG A 34 -12.91 -0.32 0.84
N ILE A 35 -13.05 0.58 1.82
CA ILE A 35 -14.30 0.75 2.57
C ILE A 35 -15.43 1.17 1.63
N ILE A 36 -15.18 2.14 0.75
CA ILE A 36 -16.18 2.56 -0.24
C ILE A 36 -16.56 1.37 -1.14
N TYR A 37 -15.57 0.65 -1.66
CA TYR A 37 -15.81 -0.54 -2.50
C TYR A 37 -16.66 -1.61 -1.78
N HIS A 38 -16.42 -1.81 -0.48
CA HIS A 38 -17.19 -2.72 0.35
C HIS A 38 -18.68 -2.31 0.44
N PHE A 39 -18.95 -1.02 0.68
CA PHE A 39 -20.33 -0.50 0.70
C PHE A 39 -21.07 -0.69 -0.63
N TYR A 40 -20.35 -0.68 -1.76
CA TYR A 40 -20.92 -0.92 -3.08
C TYR A 40 -21.19 -2.40 -3.39
N SER A 41 -20.40 -3.34 -2.84
CA SER A 41 -20.47 -4.77 -3.22
C SER A 41 -21.46 -5.60 -2.38
N GLY A 42 -21.92 -5.10 -1.23
CA GLY A 42 -23.06 -5.66 -0.48
C GLY A 42 -22.86 -7.01 0.21
N GLN A 43 -21.85 -7.83 -0.12
CA GLN A 43 -21.55 -9.11 0.57
C GLN A 43 -20.05 -9.51 0.58
N LEU A 44 -19.72 -10.29 1.62
CA LEU A 44 -18.47 -10.97 2.02
C LEU A 44 -17.38 -10.15 2.76
N VAL A 45 -17.50 -10.18 4.09
CA VAL A 45 -16.65 -9.48 5.09
C VAL A 45 -15.21 -10.00 5.14
N LEU A 46 -14.97 -11.31 5.00
CA LEU A 46 -13.63 -11.87 5.20
C LEU A 46 -12.68 -11.60 4.03
N ALA A 47 -13.18 -11.71 2.80
CA ALA A 47 -12.36 -11.48 1.60
C ALA A 47 -11.93 -10.01 1.48
N ASP A 48 -12.82 -9.07 1.80
CA ASP A 48 -12.49 -7.64 1.80
C ASP A 48 -11.50 -7.27 2.89
N LEU A 49 -11.62 -7.86 4.10
CA LEU A 49 -10.65 -7.64 5.17
C LEU A 49 -9.26 -8.14 4.76
N LEU A 50 -9.20 -9.34 4.16
CA LEU A 50 -7.96 -9.93 3.66
C LEU A 50 -7.36 -9.05 2.54
N MET A 51 -8.22 -8.49 1.69
CA MET A 51 -7.83 -7.62 0.59
C MET A 51 -7.30 -6.27 1.08
N ILE A 52 -7.86 -5.70 2.16
CA ILE A 52 -7.33 -4.51 2.83
C ILE A 52 -5.95 -4.82 3.41
N ALA A 53 -5.83 -5.90 4.17
CA ALA A 53 -4.56 -6.32 4.75
C ALA A 53 -3.49 -6.56 3.67
N ALA A 54 -3.82 -7.27 2.59
CA ALA A 54 -2.92 -7.50 1.47
C ALA A 54 -2.52 -6.18 0.76
N SER A 55 -3.44 -5.24 0.62
CA SER A 55 -3.17 -3.93 0.01
C SER A 55 -2.22 -3.09 0.86
N LEU A 56 -2.42 -3.08 2.19
CA LEU A 56 -1.56 -2.39 3.15
C LEU A 56 -0.17 -3.04 3.21
N CYS A 57 -0.09 -4.36 3.29
CA CYS A 57 1.17 -5.10 3.26
C CYS A 57 1.95 -4.86 1.95
N ALA A 58 1.27 -4.80 0.81
CA ALA A 58 1.91 -4.51 -0.47
C ALA A 58 2.54 -3.11 -0.48
N LEU A 59 1.82 -2.11 0.02
CA LEU A 59 2.31 -0.72 0.10
C LEU A 59 3.48 -0.58 1.08
N GLN A 60 3.37 -1.17 2.27
CA GLN A 60 4.39 -1.11 3.32
C GLN A 60 5.62 -1.95 2.96
N GLY A 61 5.42 -3.13 2.39
CA GLY A 61 6.50 -3.97 1.87
C GLY A 61 7.25 -3.27 0.75
N GLY A 62 6.54 -2.64 -0.19
CA GLY A 62 7.14 -1.79 -1.21
C GLY A 62 7.96 -0.65 -0.60
N TYR A 63 7.42 0.04 0.41
CA TYR A 63 8.12 1.12 1.12
C TYR A 63 9.44 0.67 1.75
N VAL A 64 9.45 -0.45 2.45
CA VAL A 64 10.67 -1.01 3.05
C VAL A 64 11.70 -1.34 1.97
N VAL A 65 11.27 -1.95 0.86
CA VAL A 65 12.16 -2.25 -0.28
C VAL A 65 12.71 -0.97 -0.92
N GLY A 66 11.88 0.05 -1.12
CA GLY A 66 12.31 1.35 -1.65
C GLY A 66 13.33 2.05 -0.76
N GLY A 67 13.11 2.03 0.56
CA GLY A 67 14.07 2.55 1.54
C GLY A 67 15.39 1.78 1.51
N TYR A 68 15.34 0.45 1.43
CA TYR A 68 16.55 -0.37 1.28
C TYR A 68 17.35 -0.01 0.03
N ILE A 69 16.67 0.16 -1.12
CA ILE A 69 17.31 0.55 -2.39
C ILE A 69 17.95 1.94 -2.28
N ALA A 70 17.26 2.91 -1.68
CA ALA A 70 17.81 4.24 -1.47
C ALA A 70 19.03 4.21 -0.54
N CYS A 71 18.96 3.51 0.58
CA CYS A 71 20.08 3.34 1.50
C CYS A 71 21.30 2.71 0.82
N ARG A 72 21.10 1.70 -0.04
CA ARG A 72 22.18 1.08 -0.81
C ARG A 72 22.76 1.95 -1.92
N LYS A 73 22.03 2.94 -2.41
CA LYS A 73 22.51 3.87 -3.43
C LYS A 73 23.52 4.87 -2.82
N ASP A 74 23.41 5.15 -1.54
CA ASP A 74 24.24 6.12 -0.83
C ASP A 74 25.51 5.51 -0.19
N VAL A 75 25.75 4.20 -0.37
CA VAL A 75 26.93 3.44 0.09
C VAL A 75 27.79 3.03 -1.11
#